data_AF-A0A955SJD0-F1
#
_entry.id   AF-A0A955SJD0-F1
#
_cell.length_a   1.000
_cell.length_b   1.000
_cell.length_c   1.000
_cell.angle_alpha   90.00
_cell.angle_beta   90.00
_cell.angle_gamma   90.00
#
_symmetry.space_group_name_H-M   'P 1'
#
loop_
_entity.id
_entity.type
_entity.pdbx_description
1 polymer ?
#
loop_
_entity_poly.entity_id
_entity_poly.type
_entity_poly.pdbx_seq_one_letter_code
_entity_poly.pdbx_strand_id
1 'polypeptide(L)'
;MMHADHRLTRLVKLSWVFGLLMTTMGVNVSPAQAVNLSVTDGLTSPGKSIQLQARLTNPEAAGGIGLPNQTLEFIVHGRAVGQASTDAQGWARLDFVPSMRGNLPIIVKLVTPSKAEAIEGKGVLLSWERRRPILLIDLAVLVAGELVTDPPPPDLYEDPGLILGDAHPAAAAELGKLAEFYYNLVYLDLTGRGHLEDIQDWLREHQFSPGMIRILPKTSTALTELIHDLKTEGWEKVSGGIGRTADFAEILVQNRLQTVILPLPQTQERFPRRAIVLNDWSRVRRHL
;
A
#
# COMPACT_ATOMS: atom_id res chain seq x y z
N MET A 1 -76.10 63.81 16.95
CA MET A 1 -75.91 62.82 18.03
C MET A 1 -75.73 61.47 17.37
N MET A 2 -74.58 60.83 17.63
CA MET A 2 -74.24 59.42 17.31
C MET A 2 -74.03 58.96 15.85
N HIS A 3 -72.85 58.34 15.69
CA HIS A 3 -72.44 57.20 14.85
C HIS A 3 -71.38 57.53 13.79
N ALA A 4 -70.09 57.31 14.07
CA ALA A 4 -69.34 56.05 14.30
C ALA A 4 -68.68 55.60 12.99
N ASP A 5 -67.41 55.97 12.87
CA ASP A 5 -66.54 55.72 11.72
C ASP A 5 -65.55 54.60 12.12
N HIS A 6 -65.72 53.41 11.53
CA HIS A 6 -64.91 52.23 11.81
C HIS A 6 -63.60 52.26 11.00
N ARG A 7 -62.48 52.61 11.65
CA ARG A 7 -61.13 52.33 11.12
C ARG A 7 -60.65 50.97 11.64
N LEU A 8 -60.60 49.97 10.75
CA LEU A 8 -59.83 48.74 10.96
C LEU A 8 -58.35 49.00 10.71
N THR A 9 -57.55 48.87 11.76
CA THR A 9 -56.08 48.83 11.73
C THR A 9 -55.61 47.48 11.15
N ARG A 10 -55.00 47.50 9.96
CA ARG A 10 -54.27 46.34 9.42
C ARG A 10 -52.91 46.22 10.12
N LEU A 11 -52.73 45.15 10.90
CA LEU A 11 -51.42 44.69 11.36
C LEU A 11 -50.57 44.21 10.18
N VAL A 12 -49.41 44.82 9.97
CA VAL A 12 -48.34 44.28 9.12
C VAL A 12 -47.49 43.36 9.99
N LYS A 13 -47.55 42.04 9.77
CA LYS A 13 -46.61 41.07 10.36
C LYS A 13 -45.35 41.03 9.50
N LEU A 14 -44.28 41.63 10.00
CA LEU A 14 -42.91 41.44 9.50
C LEU A 14 -42.40 40.09 10.01
N SER A 15 -42.35 39.07 9.16
CA SER A 15 -41.73 37.79 9.49
C SER A 15 -40.25 37.83 9.09
N TRP A 16 -39.37 37.82 10.09
CA TRP A 16 -37.93 37.77 9.91
C TRP A 16 -37.53 36.36 9.46
N VAL A 17 -36.98 36.25 8.25
CA VAL A 17 -36.29 35.04 7.80
C VAL A 17 -34.86 35.14 8.30
N PHE A 18 -34.54 34.41 9.37
CA PHE A 18 -33.15 34.14 9.75
C PHE A 18 -32.59 33.10 8.77
N GLY A 19 -31.87 33.56 7.76
CA GLY A 19 -31.04 32.71 6.92
C GLY A 19 -29.81 32.27 7.72
N LEU A 20 -29.80 31.01 8.16
CA LEU A 20 -28.62 30.38 8.74
C LEU A 20 -27.62 30.12 7.61
N LEU A 21 -26.65 31.02 7.43
CA LEU A 21 -25.52 30.84 6.54
C LEU A 21 -24.56 29.82 7.19
N MET A 22 -24.71 28.54 6.86
CA MET A 22 -23.72 27.51 7.19
C MET A 22 -22.45 27.79 6.38
N THR A 23 -21.53 28.54 6.98
CA THR A 23 -20.17 28.70 6.47
C THR A 23 -19.41 27.43 6.79
N THR A 24 -19.22 26.56 5.81
CA THR A 24 -18.27 25.46 5.91
C THR A 24 -16.88 26.06 5.97
N MET A 25 -16.34 26.22 7.18
CA MET A 25 -14.93 26.53 7.37
C MET A 25 -14.13 25.33 6.87
N GLY A 26 -13.62 25.44 5.64
CA GLY A 26 -12.53 24.59 5.19
C GLY A 26 -11.32 24.90 6.04
N VAL A 27 -10.89 23.95 6.85
CA VAL A 27 -9.60 24.03 7.54
C VAL A 27 -8.54 23.86 6.48
N ASN A 28 -8.03 24.98 5.97
CA ASN A 28 -6.78 24.97 5.21
C ASN A 28 -5.67 24.58 6.18
N VAL A 29 -4.94 23.52 5.86
CA VAL A 29 -3.77 23.12 6.65
C VAL A 29 -2.79 24.29 6.62
N SER A 30 -2.50 24.82 7.81
CA SER A 30 -1.44 25.81 7.97
C SER A 30 -0.09 25.10 7.81
N PRO A 31 0.93 25.74 7.19
CA PRO A 31 2.21 25.11 6.86
C PRO A 31 3.09 24.71 8.07
N ALA A 32 2.55 24.75 9.29
CA ALA A 32 3.24 24.45 10.54
C ALA A 32 2.87 23.06 11.13
N GLN A 33 1.94 22.32 10.52
CA GLN A 33 1.54 21.00 11.00
C GLN A 33 2.34 19.91 10.27
N ALA A 34 3.00 19.02 11.00
CA ALA A 34 3.57 17.81 10.42
C ALA A 34 2.45 17.01 9.75
N VAL A 35 2.69 16.50 8.55
CA VAL A 35 1.73 15.67 7.82
C VAL A 35 2.44 14.44 7.26
N ASN A 36 1.74 13.33 7.20
CA ASN A 36 2.17 12.12 6.52
C ASN A 36 1.25 11.90 5.31
N LEU A 37 1.85 11.64 4.15
CA LEU A 37 1.16 11.36 2.90
C LEU A 37 1.59 9.99 2.38
N SER A 38 0.74 8.99 2.56
CA SER A 38 0.98 7.63 2.08
C SER A 38 0.18 7.32 0.82
N VAL A 39 0.72 6.45 -0.03
CA VAL A 39 0.14 6.09 -1.34
C VAL A 39 0.02 4.57 -1.42
N THR A 40 -1.20 4.10 -1.70
CA THR A 40 -1.45 2.67 -1.85
C THR A 40 -0.98 2.20 -3.22
N ASP A 41 -0.21 1.11 -3.26
CA ASP A 41 0.11 0.45 -4.53
C ASP A 41 -1.14 -0.12 -5.20
N GLY A 42 -1.20 -0.02 -6.52
CA GLY A 42 -2.31 -0.52 -7.32
C GLY A 42 -1.87 -1.66 -8.23
N LEU A 43 -2.70 -2.70 -8.39
CA LEU A 43 -2.50 -3.74 -9.41
C LEU A 43 -3.68 -3.78 -10.37
N THR A 44 -3.39 -3.64 -11.66
CA THR A 44 -4.38 -3.73 -12.74
C THR A 44 -3.72 -4.23 -14.02
N SER A 45 -4.50 -4.41 -15.07
CA SER A 45 -3.98 -4.65 -16.42
C SER A 45 -4.10 -3.39 -17.27
N PRO A 46 -3.26 -3.21 -18.31
CA PRO A 46 -3.43 -2.12 -19.27
C PRO A 46 -4.86 -2.08 -19.82
N GLY A 47 -5.45 -0.88 -19.87
CA GLY A 47 -6.82 -0.65 -20.33
C GLY A 47 -7.91 -0.97 -19.29
N LYS A 48 -7.58 -1.50 -18.11
CA LYS A 48 -8.55 -1.71 -17.03
C LYS A 48 -8.50 -0.58 -16.00
N SER A 49 -9.68 -0.06 -15.66
CA SER A 49 -9.81 0.98 -14.62
C SER A 49 -9.35 0.46 -13.26
N ILE A 50 -8.73 1.35 -12.49
CA ILE A 50 -8.37 1.18 -11.09
C ILE A 50 -8.58 2.51 -10.37
N GLN A 51 -8.85 2.45 -9.07
CA GLN A 51 -8.89 3.63 -8.23
C GLN A 51 -7.54 3.82 -7.53
N LEU A 52 -6.81 4.87 -7.90
CA LEU A 52 -5.61 5.31 -7.18
C LEU A 52 -6.02 5.90 -5.84
N GLN A 53 -5.25 5.61 -4.79
CA GLN A 53 -5.59 6.02 -3.44
C GLN A 53 -4.36 6.58 -2.73
N ALA A 54 -4.57 7.67 -2.00
CA ALA A 54 -3.60 8.24 -1.10
C ALA A 54 -4.28 8.70 0.18
N ARG A 55 -3.55 8.65 1.30
CA ARG A 55 -4.06 9.06 2.60
C ARG A 55 -3.17 10.15 3.19
N LEU A 56 -3.79 11.23 3.62
CA LEU A 56 -3.15 12.33 4.32
C LEU A 56 -3.55 12.30 5.79
N THR A 57 -2.57 12.17 6.68
CA THR A 57 -2.79 12.11 8.13
C THR A 57 -1.91 13.11 8.88
N ASN A 58 -2.33 13.46 10.10
CA ASN A 58 -1.47 14.12 11.06
C ASN A 58 -0.76 13.06 11.92
N PRO A 59 0.57 12.90 11.82
CA PRO A 59 1.33 11.90 12.58
C PRO A 59 1.39 12.22 14.08
N GLU A 60 1.20 13.47 14.49
CA GLU A 60 1.23 13.88 15.91
C GLU A 60 -0.08 13.59 16.63
N ALA A 61 -1.13 13.24 15.90
CA ALA A 61 -2.42 12.89 16.49
C ALA A 61 -2.49 11.38 16.76
N ALA A 62 -2.77 11.00 18.01
CA ALA A 62 -2.96 9.61 18.40
C ALA A 62 -3.94 8.88 17.46
N GLY A 63 -3.47 7.79 16.82
CA GLY A 63 -4.25 7.01 15.85
C GLY A 63 -4.24 7.54 14.41
N GLY A 64 -3.40 8.52 14.07
CA GLY A 64 -3.20 8.98 12.68
C GLY A 64 -4.46 9.60 12.09
N ILE A 65 -4.95 10.69 12.70
CA ILE A 65 -6.18 11.37 12.27
C ILE A 65 -6.03 11.85 10.82
N GLY A 66 -7.00 11.49 9.99
CA GLY A 66 -7.06 11.92 8.59
C GLY A 66 -7.34 13.41 8.45
N LEU A 67 -6.67 14.06 7.50
CA LEU A 67 -6.84 15.48 7.23
C LEU A 67 -7.83 15.68 6.05
N PRO A 68 -9.06 16.16 6.30
CA PRO A 68 -10.08 16.28 5.27
C PRO A 68 -9.94 17.54 4.40
N ASN A 69 -10.62 17.52 3.24
CA ASN A 69 -10.75 18.64 2.31
C ASN A 69 -9.42 19.21 1.77
N GLN A 70 -8.36 18.40 1.79
CA GLN A 70 -7.08 18.74 1.19
C GLN A 70 -7.04 18.23 -0.25
N THR A 71 -6.57 19.05 -1.18
CA THR A 71 -6.45 18.66 -2.59
C THR A 71 -5.10 17.99 -2.84
N LEU A 72 -5.14 16.77 -3.37
CA LEU A 72 -3.96 16.01 -3.76
C LEU A 72 -3.87 15.91 -5.28
N GLU A 73 -2.69 16.15 -5.84
CA GLU A 73 -2.36 15.93 -7.24
C GLU A 73 -1.74 14.54 -7.43
N PHE A 74 -2.30 13.76 -8.35
CA PHE A 74 -1.79 12.43 -8.71
C PHE A 74 -0.95 12.52 -9.99
N ILE A 75 0.26 11.99 -9.91
CA ILE A 75 1.22 11.93 -11.01
C ILE A 75 1.58 10.47 -11.23
N VAL A 76 1.32 9.95 -12.43
CA VAL A 76 1.66 8.58 -12.81
C VAL A 76 2.72 8.64 -13.91
N HIS A 77 3.86 7.99 -13.67
CA HIS A 77 4.97 7.94 -14.61
C HIS A 77 5.40 9.34 -15.11
N GLY A 78 5.52 10.28 -14.16
CA GLY A 78 5.94 11.65 -14.43
C GLY A 78 4.89 12.57 -15.08
N ARG A 79 3.66 12.07 -15.35
CA ARG A 79 2.57 12.86 -15.92
C ARG A 79 1.46 13.08 -14.89
N ALA A 80 1.04 14.32 -14.69
CA ALA A 80 -0.15 14.63 -13.90
C ALA A 80 -1.39 13.99 -14.56
N VAL A 81 -2.13 13.18 -13.79
CA VAL A 81 -3.31 12.44 -14.28
C VAL A 81 -4.61 12.96 -13.70
N GLY A 82 -4.57 13.75 -12.63
CA GLY A 82 -5.74 14.38 -12.03
C GLY A 82 -5.50 14.83 -10.60
N GLN A 83 -6.55 15.35 -9.99
CA GLN A 83 -6.58 15.75 -8.58
C GLN A 83 -7.79 15.14 -7.88
N ALA A 84 -7.67 14.89 -6.59
CA ALA A 84 -8.79 14.47 -5.74
C ALA A 84 -8.66 15.11 -4.35
N SER A 85 -9.80 15.41 -3.73
CA SER A 85 -9.83 15.94 -2.37
C SER A 85 -9.94 14.82 -1.34
N THR A 86 -9.28 14.99 -0.20
CA THR A 86 -9.35 14.04 0.91
C THR A 86 -10.72 14.06 1.59
N ASP A 87 -11.23 12.88 1.93
CA ASP A 87 -12.47 12.70 2.70
C ASP A 87 -12.26 12.91 4.21
N ALA A 88 -13.31 12.68 5.00
CA ALA A 88 -13.29 12.80 6.47
C ALA A 88 -12.21 11.94 7.16
N GLN A 89 -11.74 10.88 6.50
CA GLN A 89 -10.72 9.96 6.99
C GLN A 89 -9.34 10.22 6.36
N GLY A 90 -9.21 11.31 5.59
CA GLY A 90 -7.98 11.73 4.95
C GLY A 90 -7.70 11.04 3.61
N TRP A 91 -8.64 10.27 3.06
CA TRP A 91 -8.42 9.54 1.81
C TRP A 91 -8.81 10.36 0.58
N ALA A 92 -7.89 10.49 -0.37
CA ALA A 92 -8.19 10.93 -1.73
C ALA A 92 -8.20 9.73 -2.68
N ARG A 93 -9.18 9.69 -3.58
CA ARG A 93 -9.39 8.58 -4.52
C ARG A 93 -9.59 9.12 -5.93
N LEU A 94 -8.87 8.57 -6.91
CA LEU A 94 -8.92 8.99 -8.30
C LEU A 94 -9.02 7.78 -9.23
N ASP A 95 -10.09 7.72 -10.03
CA ASP A 95 -10.25 6.69 -11.06
C ASP A 95 -9.24 6.91 -12.19
N PHE A 96 -8.55 5.86 -12.60
CA PHE A 96 -7.49 5.91 -13.58
C PHE A 96 -7.46 4.65 -14.46
N VAL A 97 -7.14 4.82 -15.74
CA VAL A 97 -6.96 3.72 -16.69
C VAL A 97 -5.54 3.79 -17.26
N PRO A 98 -4.61 2.90 -16.86
CA PRO A 98 -3.27 2.87 -17.43
C PRO A 98 -3.32 2.36 -18.88
N SER A 99 -2.70 3.09 -19.80
CA SER A 99 -2.56 2.66 -21.21
C SER A 99 -1.32 1.79 -21.46
N MET A 100 -0.30 1.90 -20.60
CA MET A 100 0.98 1.20 -20.74
C MET A 100 1.15 0.12 -19.69
N ARG A 101 1.82 -0.97 -20.07
CA ARG A 101 2.25 -2.02 -19.14
C ARG A 101 3.52 -1.61 -18.39
N GLY A 102 3.74 -2.22 -17.24
CA GLY A 102 4.93 -2.09 -16.43
C GLY A 102 4.64 -1.63 -15.01
N ASN A 103 5.70 -1.33 -14.28
CA ASN A 103 5.65 -0.78 -12.94
C ASN A 103 5.76 0.74 -13.06
N LEU A 104 4.63 1.43 -12.94
CA LEU A 104 4.52 2.87 -13.18
C LEU A 104 4.61 3.60 -11.83
N PRO A 105 5.64 4.43 -11.59
CA PRO A 105 5.73 5.18 -10.34
C PRO A 105 4.52 6.09 -10.16
N ILE A 106 3.96 6.10 -8.95
CA ILE A 106 2.93 7.04 -8.52
C ILE A 106 3.61 8.03 -7.58
N ILE A 107 3.46 9.31 -7.86
CA ILE A 107 3.80 10.39 -6.93
C ILE A 107 2.49 11.13 -6.66
N VAL A 108 2.17 11.32 -5.39
CA VAL A 108 1.03 12.13 -4.97
C VAL A 108 1.55 13.33 -4.21
N LYS A 109 1.10 14.53 -4.57
CA LYS A 109 1.55 15.78 -3.95
C LYS A 109 0.40 16.49 -3.28
N LEU A 110 0.62 17.01 -2.08
CA LEU A 110 -0.31 17.96 -1.47
C LEU A 110 -0.23 19.30 -2.21
N VAL A 111 -1.37 19.77 -2.74
CA VAL A 111 -1.46 21.07 -3.39
C VAL A 111 -1.53 22.15 -2.30
N THR A 112 -0.44 22.89 -2.10
CA THR A 112 -0.42 24.03 -1.16
C THR A 112 -0.30 25.37 -1.89
N PRO A 113 -0.86 26.46 -1.34
CA PRO A 113 -0.70 27.81 -1.91
C PRO A 113 0.71 28.39 -1.75
N SER A 114 1.54 27.79 -0.89
CA SER A 114 2.85 28.30 -0.51
C SER A 114 3.97 27.64 -1.34
N LYS A 115 5.08 28.36 -1.55
CA LYS A 115 6.29 27.82 -2.20
C LYS A 115 7.11 26.88 -1.28
N ALA A 116 6.54 26.40 -0.18
CA ALA A 116 7.21 25.43 0.69
C ALA A 116 7.47 24.13 -0.08
N GLU A 117 8.41 23.33 0.42
CA GLU A 117 8.72 22.01 -0.13
C GLU A 117 7.43 21.18 -0.23
N ALA A 118 7.20 20.58 -1.40
CA ALA A 118 5.98 19.82 -1.63
C ALA A 118 5.99 18.57 -0.75
N ILE A 119 4.93 18.37 0.03
CA ILE A 119 4.71 17.09 0.71
C ILE A 119 4.32 16.06 -0.35
N GLU A 120 5.13 15.01 -0.48
CA GLU A 120 4.95 13.97 -1.48
C GLU A 120 4.85 12.58 -0.85
N GLY A 121 3.89 11.79 -1.33
CA GLY A 121 3.83 10.36 -1.10
C GLY A 121 4.21 9.60 -2.37
N LYS A 122 4.76 8.40 -2.21
CA LYS A 122 5.26 7.58 -3.32
C LYS A 122 4.67 6.17 -3.28
N GLY A 123 4.22 5.68 -4.42
CA GLY A 123 3.75 4.32 -4.61
C GLY A 123 4.06 3.81 -6.02
N VAL A 124 3.51 2.66 -6.37
CA VAL A 124 3.64 2.07 -7.71
C VAL A 124 2.30 1.53 -8.21
N LEU A 125 1.99 1.86 -9.47
CA LEU A 125 0.92 1.25 -10.23
C LEU A 125 1.50 0.12 -11.06
N LEU A 126 1.20 -1.10 -10.65
CA LEU A 126 1.56 -2.34 -11.29
C LEU A 126 0.55 -2.61 -12.42
N SER A 127 0.85 -2.12 -13.62
CA SER A 127 0.04 -2.38 -14.81
C SER A 127 0.56 -3.62 -15.54
N TRP A 128 0.14 -4.78 -15.08
CA TRP A 128 0.71 -6.06 -15.50
C TRP A 128 -0.10 -6.74 -16.61
N GLU A 129 0.62 -7.39 -17.53
CA GLU A 129 0.02 -8.36 -18.43
C GLU A 129 -0.25 -9.67 -17.68
N ARG A 130 -1.49 -10.19 -17.75
CA ARG A 130 -1.90 -11.43 -17.05
C ARG A 130 -1.08 -12.67 -17.40
N ARG A 131 -0.42 -12.67 -18.56
CA ARG A 131 0.39 -13.78 -19.06
C ARG A 131 1.79 -13.85 -18.44
N ARG A 132 2.25 -12.80 -17.76
CA ARG A 132 3.56 -12.75 -17.15
C ARG A 132 3.51 -13.50 -15.82
N PRO A 133 4.38 -14.50 -15.60
CA PRO A 133 4.36 -15.27 -14.37
C PRO A 133 4.57 -14.42 -13.11
N ILE A 134 3.94 -14.82 -12.01
CA ILE A 134 4.10 -14.22 -10.69
C ILE A 134 5.01 -15.12 -9.84
N LEU A 135 5.96 -14.49 -9.16
CA LEU A 135 6.82 -15.11 -8.17
C LEU A 135 6.50 -14.51 -6.79
N LEU A 136 6.15 -15.38 -5.84
CA LEU A 136 5.88 -14.99 -4.45
C LEU A 136 7.20 -14.89 -3.66
N ILE A 137 7.39 -13.82 -2.93
CA ILE A 137 8.64 -13.53 -2.22
C ILE A 137 8.32 -13.28 -0.75
N ASP A 138 8.69 -14.22 0.12
CA ASP A 138 8.65 -14.00 1.56
C ASP A 138 9.66 -12.91 1.96
N LEU A 139 9.22 -11.82 2.58
CA LEU A 139 10.09 -10.72 2.99
C LEU A 139 11.23 -11.18 3.89
N ALA A 140 11.03 -12.24 4.68
CA ALA A 140 12.09 -12.79 5.52
C ALA A 140 13.31 -13.13 4.67
N VAL A 141 13.14 -13.67 3.46
CA VAL A 141 14.27 -14.09 2.62
C VAL A 141 15.14 -12.94 2.12
N LEU A 142 14.63 -11.71 2.18
CA LEU A 142 15.31 -10.50 1.72
C LEU A 142 16.26 -9.91 2.76
N VAL A 143 16.11 -10.26 4.04
CA VAL A 143 16.97 -9.74 5.12
C VAL A 143 18.15 -10.69 5.40
N ALA A 144 19.29 -10.13 5.80
CA ALA A 144 20.51 -10.91 6.07
C ALA A 144 20.39 -11.81 7.32
N GLY A 145 19.62 -11.37 8.32
CA GLY A 145 19.40 -12.06 9.59
C GLY A 145 17.96 -12.50 9.81
N GLU A 146 17.57 -12.66 11.07
CA GLU A 146 16.18 -12.89 11.47
C GLU A 146 15.35 -11.60 11.36
N LEU A 147 14.05 -11.77 11.11
CA LEU A 147 13.11 -10.65 11.25
C LEU A 147 12.90 -10.40 12.74
N VAL A 148 12.93 -9.14 13.15
CA VAL A 148 12.57 -8.77 14.51
C VAL A 148 11.06 -8.60 14.56
N THR A 149 10.40 -9.54 15.25
CA THR A 149 8.94 -9.61 15.35
C THR A 149 8.44 -9.62 16.79
N ASP A 150 9.29 -9.31 17.77
CA ASP A 150 8.87 -9.25 19.18
C ASP A 150 8.18 -7.91 19.46
N PRO A 151 6.98 -7.89 20.07
CA PRO A 151 6.38 -6.65 20.54
C PRO A 151 7.20 -6.10 21.71
N PRO A 152 7.46 -4.78 21.78
CA PRO A 152 8.09 -4.18 22.96
C PRO A 152 7.20 -4.39 24.21
N PRO A 153 7.78 -4.29 25.42
CA PRO A 153 7.00 -4.34 26.66
C PRO A 153 5.83 -3.34 26.62
N PRO A 154 4.62 -3.75 27.05
CA PRO A 154 3.35 -3.03 26.78
C PRO A 154 3.26 -1.62 27.37
N ASP A 155 4.13 -1.26 28.31
CA ASP A 155 3.99 -0.04 29.11
C ASP A 155 4.84 1.14 28.64
N LEU A 156 5.67 1.00 27.60
CA LEU A 156 6.66 2.03 27.26
C LEU A 156 6.71 2.49 25.79
N TYR A 157 6.14 1.75 24.83
CA TYR A 157 6.27 2.10 23.41
C TYR A 157 5.04 1.69 22.58
N GLU A 158 4.71 2.49 21.56
CA GLU A 158 3.86 2.05 20.45
C GLU A 158 4.52 0.84 19.78
N ASP A 159 3.71 -0.13 19.36
CA ASP A 159 4.20 -1.31 18.66
C ASP A 159 4.88 -0.88 17.33
N PRO A 160 6.20 -1.06 17.17
CA PRO A 160 6.91 -0.65 15.96
C PRO A 160 6.58 -1.51 14.73
N GLY A 161 5.74 -2.55 14.88
CA GLY A 161 5.36 -3.42 13.78
C GLY A 161 6.51 -4.34 13.34
N LEU A 162 6.59 -4.60 12.03
CA LEU A 162 7.69 -5.37 11.43
C LEU A 162 8.93 -4.50 11.24
N ILE A 163 10.05 -4.90 11.83
CA ILE A 163 11.34 -4.26 11.58
C ILE A 163 12.13 -5.11 10.57
N LEU A 164 12.27 -4.58 9.36
CA LEU A 164 13.13 -5.14 8.32
C LEU A 164 14.57 -4.67 8.59
N GLY A 165 15.43 -5.57 9.06
CA GLY A 165 16.85 -5.29 9.30
C GLY A 165 17.65 -5.07 8.02
N ASP A 166 18.96 -5.29 8.06
CA ASP A 166 19.82 -5.13 6.87
C ASP A 166 19.38 -6.07 5.73
N ALA A 167 19.31 -5.52 4.51
CA ALA A 167 19.04 -6.32 3.33
C ALA A 167 20.18 -7.32 3.05
N HIS A 168 19.82 -8.51 2.60
CA HIS A 168 20.78 -9.49 2.15
C HIS A 168 21.50 -8.96 0.89
N PRO A 169 22.84 -8.91 0.87
CA PRO A 169 23.61 -8.15 -0.12
C PRO A 169 23.42 -8.61 -1.58
N ALA A 170 23.10 -9.88 -1.79
CA ALA A 170 22.86 -10.45 -3.12
C ALA A 170 21.38 -10.45 -3.56
N ALA A 171 20.42 -10.21 -2.64
CA ALA A 171 19.01 -10.47 -2.92
C ALA A 171 18.44 -9.52 -3.96
N ALA A 172 18.67 -8.20 -3.81
CA ALA A 172 18.17 -7.19 -4.74
C ALA A 172 18.69 -7.42 -6.17
N ALA A 173 19.99 -7.72 -6.32
CA ALA A 173 20.61 -7.95 -7.61
C ALA A 173 20.08 -9.21 -8.31
N GLU A 174 19.89 -10.32 -7.58
CA GLU A 174 19.38 -11.57 -8.19
C GLU A 174 17.88 -11.52 -8.47
N LEU A 175 17.08 -10.93 -7.57
CA LEU A 175 15.66 -10.67 -7.82
C LEU A 175 15.46 -9.70 -8.98
N GLY A 176 16.32 -8.69 -9.11
CA GLY A 176 16.29 -7.76 -10.24
C GLY A 176 16.36 -8.47 -11.58
N LYS A 177 17.28 -9.44 -11.73
CA LYS A 177 17.42 -10.24 -12.96
C LYS A 177 16.17 -11.09 -13.25
N LEU A 178 15.52 -11.62 -12.23
CA LEU A 178 14.27 -12.38 -12.35
C LEU A 178 13.10 -11.46 -12.74
N ALA A 179 13.02 -10.28 -12.12
CA ALA A 179 11.95 -9.31 -12.29
C ALA A 179 12.04 -8.51 -13.60
N GLU A 180 13.23 -8.35 -14.16
CA GLU A 180 13.42 -7.62 -15.42
C GLU A 180 12.81 -8.40 -16.59
N PHE A 181 13.05 -9.70 -16.66
CA PHE A 181 12.71 -10.49 -17.85
C PHE A 181 11.55 -11.47 -17.65
N TYR A 182 11.42 -12.06 -16.45
CA TYR A 182 10.61 -13.27 -16.30
C TYR A 182 9.37 -13.08 -15.44
N TYR A 183 9.52 -12.47 -14.26
CA TYR A 183 8.47 -12.49 -13.25
C TYR A 183 7.96 -11.11 -12.87
N ASN A 184 6.67 -11.05 -12.54
CA ASN A 184 6.13 -10.05 -11.64
C ASN A 184 6.35 -10.53 -10.20
N LEU A 185 6.71 -9.61 -9.30
CA LEU A 185 7.01 -9.95 -7.92
C LEU A 185 5.83 -9.61 -7.01
N VAL A 186 5.49 -10.53 -6.12
CA VAL A 186 4.58 -10.27 -5.00
C VAL A 186 5.35 -10.53 -3.71
N TYR A 187 5.66 -9.45 -2.99
CA TYR A 187 6.31 -9.46 -1.68
C TYR A 187 5.29 -9.75 -0.58
N LEU A 188 5.63 -10.66 0.32
CA LEU A 188 4.76 -11.19 1.35
C LEU A 188 5.35 -10.90 2.72
N ASP A 189 4.65 -10.09 3.50
CA ASP A 189 4.82 -10.12 4.95
C ASP A 189 3.96 -11.26 5.52
N LEU A 190 4.61 -12.36 5.90
CA LEU A 190 3.97 -13.51 6.54
C LEU A 190 3.83 -13.35 8.06
N THR A 191 4.38 -12.28 8.63
CA THR A 191 4.28 -11.97 10.06
C THR A 191 2.95 -11.30 10.39
N GLY A 192 2.39 -10.57 9.43
CA GLY A 192 1.14 -9.81 9.56
C GLY A 192 1.29 -8.53 10.40
N ARG A 193 2.53 -8.08 10.62
CA ARG A 193 2.85 -6.94 11.49
C ARG A 193 3.37 -5.72 10.74
N GLY A 194 3.72 -5.87 9.46
CA GLY A 194 4.30 -4.78 8.70
C GLY A 194 3.30 -3.70 8.33
N HIS A 195 3.81 -2.48 8.22
CA HIS A 195 3.08 -1.37 7.62
C HIS A 195 3.51 -1.24 6.15
N LEU A 196 2.54 -0.94 5.28
CA LEU A 196 2.79 -0.92 3.83
C LEU A 196 3.87 0.10 3.45
N GLU A 197 3.80 1.31 4.03
CA GLU A 197 4.73 2.40 3.76
C GLU A 197 6.17 2.05 4.17
N ASP A 198 6.36 1.46 5.35
CA ASP A 198 7.69 1.03 5.81
C ASP A 198 8.30 -0.04 4.89
N ILE A 199 7.49 -1.01 4.45
CA ILE A 199 7.95 -2.05 3.52
C ILE A 199 8.29 -1.43 2.15
N GLN A 200 7.46 -0.50 1.65
CA GLN A 200 7.70 0.17 0.37
C GLN A 200 9.01 0.97 0.38
N ASP A 201 9.23 1.74 1.44
CA ASP A 201 10.42 2.57 1.56
C ASP A 201 11.67 1.72 1.78
N TRP A 202 11.60 0.68 2.62
CA TRP A 202 12.71 -0.26 2.80
C TRP A 202 13.09 -0.96 1.49
N LEU A 203 12.11 -1.44 0.71
CA LEU A 203 12.37 -2.08 -0.59
C LEU A 203 13.02 -1.09 -1.58
N ARG A 204 12.58 0.17 -1.58
CA ARG A 204 13.11 1.22 -2.47
C ARG A 204 14.53 1.62 -2.09
N GLU A 205 14.79 1.84 -0.80
CA GLU A 205 16.11 2.18 -0.25
C GLU A 205 17.15 1.13 -0.62
N HIS A 206 16.77 -0.14 -0.52
CA HIS A 206 17.62 -1.28 -0.84
C HIS A 206 17.55 -1.73 -2.32
N GLN A 207 16.97 -0.91 -3.19
CA GLN A 207 16.97 -1.09 -4.65
C GLN A 207 16.31 -2.41 -5.12
N PHE A 208 15.35 -2.94 -4.38
CA PHE A 208 14.56 -4.08 -4.84
C PHE A 208 13.67 -3.67 -6.01
N SER A 209 13.41 -4.62 -6.92
CA SER A 209 12.50 -4.38 -8.04
C SER A 209 11.08 -4.11 -7.56
N PRO A 210 10.33 -3.17 -8.16
CA PRO A 210 8.96 -2.91 -7.74
C PRO A 210 8.08 -4.15 -7.90
N GLY A 211 7.20 -4.36 -6.93
CA GLY A 211 6.30 -5.50 -6.87
C GLY A 211 5.11 -5.19 -5.97
N MET A 212 4.11 -6.07 -6.01
CA MET A 212 2.95 -5.96 -5.13
C MET A 212 3.33 -6.38 -3.73
N ILE A 213 2.96 -5.59 -2.72
CA ILE A 213 3.12 -5.99 -1.31
C ILE A 213 1.80 -6.58 -0.79
N ARG A 214 1.89 -7.65 -0.02
CA ARG A 214 0.79 -8.28 0.70
C ARG A 214 1.20 -8.53 2.14
N ILE A 215 0.49 -7.91 3.07
CA ILE A 215 0.59 -8.21 4.49
C ILE A 215 -0.47 -9.25 4.79
N LEU A 216 -0.02 -10.45 5.13
CA LEU A 216 -0.91 -11.58 5.38
C LEU A 216 -1.08 -11.79 6.88
N PRO A 217 -2.31 -12.01 7.37
CA PRO A 217 -2.50 -12.37 8.77
C PRO A 217 -1.79 -13.70 9.05
N LYS A 218 -1.30 -13.86 10.29
CA LYS A 218 -0.60 -15.08 10.72
C LYS A 218 -1.56 -16.24 10.94
N THR A 219 -2.14 -16.73 9.85
CA THR A 219 -3.02 -17.91 9.82
C THR A 219 -2.45 -18.94 8.84
N SER A 220 -2.75 -20.21 9.06
CA SER A 220 -2.30 -21.29 8.19
C SER A 220 -2.94 -21.26 6.79
N THR A 221 -4.01 -20.48 6.60
CA THR A 221 -4.76 -20.41 5.34
C THR A 221 -4.45 -19.17 4.51
N ALA A 222 -3.94 -18.09 5.10
CA ALA A 222 -3.80 -16.79 4.45
C ALA A 222 -3.02 -16.84 3.12
N LEU A 223 -1.91 -17.60 3.07
CA LEU A 223 -1.13 -17.73 1.83
C LEU A 223 -1.87 -18.54 0.76
N THR A 224 -2.63 -19.56 1.16
CA THR A 224 -3.46 -20.35 0.23
C THR A 224 -4.61 -19.49 -0.32
N GLU A 225 -5.24 -18.69 0.54
CA GLU A 225 -6.28 -17.74 0.17
C GLU A 225 -5.74 -16.69 -0.82
N LEU A 226 -4.57 -16.11 -0.55
CA LEU A 226 -3.92 -15.18 -1.49
C LEU A 226 -3.69 -15.82 -2.88
N ILE A 227 -3.19 -17.06 -2.93
CA ILE A 227 -2.98 -17.78 -4.20
C ILE A 227 -4.31 -17.99 -4.93
N HIS A 228 -5.39 -18.27 -4.19
CA HIS A 228 -6.73 -18.39 -4.76
C HIS A 228 -7.24 -17.05 -5.28
N ASP A 229 -7.13 -15.98 -4.49
CA ASP A 229 -7.59 -14.64 -4.83
C ASP A 229 -6.88 -14.08 -6.08
N LEU A 230 -5.57 -14.28 -6.18
CA LEU A 230 -4.83 -13.94 -7.40
C LEU A 230 -5.44 -14.64 -8.63
N LYS A 231 -5.76 -15.93 -8.52
CA LYS A 231 -6.38 -16.68 -9.63
C LYS A 231 -7.78 -16.18 -9.94
N THR A 232 -8.63 -15.91 -8.94
CA THR A 232 -10.01 -15.42 -9.16
C THR A 232 -10.05 -14.03 -9.78
N GLU A 233 -9.07 -13.18 -9.45
CA GLU A 233 -8.87 -11.87 -10.08
C GLU A 233 -8.31 -11.96 -11.52
N GLY A 234 -7.90 -13.16 -11.94
CA GLY A 234 -7.39 -13.49 -13.28
C GLY A 234 -5.87 -13.38 -13.42
N TRP A 235 -5.13 -13.40 -12.31
CA TRP A 235 -3.67 -13.55 -12.24
C TRP A 235 -3.28 -15.02 -12.13
N GLU A 236 -3.68 -15.81 -13.12
CA GLU A 236 -3.66 -17.29 -13.05
C GLU A 236 -2.25 -17.89 -13.00
N LYS A 237 -1.23 -17.16 -13.49
CA LYS A 237 0.14 -17.66 -13.63
C LYS A 237 1.01 -17.39 -12.40
N VAL A 238 0.57 -17.84 -11.23
CA VAL A 238 1.47 -17.97 -10.08
C VAL A 238 2.38 -19.16 -10.34
N SER A 239 3.68 -18.91 -10.56
CA SER A 239 4.64 -19.94 -10.98
C SER A 239 5.38 -20.58 -9.81
N GLY A 240 5.62 -19.83 -8.75
CA GLY A 240 6.47 -20.28 -7.68
C GLY A 240 6.63 -19.26 -6.57
N GLY A 241 7.55 -19.55 -5.66
CA GLY A 241 8.02 -18.57 -4.71
C GLY A 241 9.36 -18.91 -4.09
N ILE A 242 9.94 -17.87 -3.50
CA ILE A 242 11.19 -17.90 -2.76
C ILE A 242 10.85 -17.54 -1.31
N GLY A 243 11.24 -18.39 -0.37
CA GLY A 243 11.04 -18.07 1.04
C GLY A 243 12.01 -18.74 1.98
N ARG A 244 11.72 -18.65 3.28
CA ARG A 244 12.65 -19.07 4.33
C ARG A 244 12.21 -20.31 5.11
N THR A 245 10.92 -20.50 5.32
CA THR A 245 10.37 -21.46 6.30
C THR A 245 9.80 -22.72 5.66
N ALA A 246 9.73 -23.81 6.43
CA ALA A 246 9.09 -25.05 5.99
C ALA A 246 7.58 -24.88 5.72
N ASP A 247 6.88 -24.06 6.51
CA ASP A 247 5.44 -23.80 6.33
C ASP A 247 5.15 -23.12 4.99
N PHE A 248 5.96 -22.11 4.62
CA PHE A 248 5.88 -21.49 3.30
C PHE A 248 6.09 -22.54 2.20
N ALA A 249 7.10 -23.40 2.36
CA ALA A 249 7.43 -24.43 1.38
C ALA A 249 6.29 -25.44 1.20
N GLU A 250 5.68 -25.88 2.29
CA GLU A 250 4.60 -26.87 2.28
C GLU A 250 3.38 -26.35 1.52
N ILE A 251 2.97 -25.11 1.78
CA ILE A 251 1.83 -24.47 1.10
C ILE A 251 2.07 -24.38 -0.41
N LEU A 252 3.26 -23.94 -0.84
CA LEU A 252 3.57 -23.82 -2.25
C LEU A 252 3.62 -25.20 -2.94
N VAL A 253 4.25 -26.19 -2.31
CA VAL A 253 4.34 -27.56 -2.85
C VAL A 253 2.96 -28.21 -2.98
N GLN A 254 2.08 -28.03 -2.00
CA GLN A 254 0.69 -28.50 -2.04
C GLN A 254 -0.09 -27.85 -3.19
N ASN A 255 0.18 -26.57 -3.47
CA ASN A 255 -0.37 -25.85 -4.61
C ASN A 255 0.36 -26.11 -5.94
N ARG A 256 1.29 -27.07 -5.96
CA ARG A 256 2.11 -27.48 -7.13
C ARG A 256 2.95 -26.34 -7.72
N LEU A 257 3.36 -25.40 -6.88
CA LEU A 257 4.20 -24.27 -7.24
C LEU A 257 5.69 -24.61 -7.10
N GLN A 258 6.52 -24.03 -7.96
CA GLN A 258 7.97 -24.15 -7.86
C GLN A 258 8.43 -23.45 -6.58
N THR A 259 9.19 -24.15 -5.75
CA THR A 259 9.47 -23.70 -4.38
C THR A 259 10.96 -23.68 -4.15
N VAL A 260 11.52 -22.49 -3.92
CA VAL A 260 12.93 -22.30 -3.54
C VAL A 260 12.98 -21.79 -2.10
N ILE A 261 13.80 -22.44 -1.27
CA ILE A 261 13.97 -22.06 0.14
C ILE A 261 15.42 -21.65 0.38
N LEU A 262 15.59 -20.49 0.99
CA LEU A 262 16.86 -19.99 1.52
C LEU A 262 16.72 -19.88 3.06
N PRO A 263 16.97 -20.97 3.80
CA PRO A 263 16.87 -20.98 5.25
C PRO A 263 18.04 -20.23 5.89
N LEU A 264 17.92 -19.92 7.18
CA LEU A 264 19.06 -19.43 7.95
C LEU A 264 20.08 -20.57 8.16
N PRO A 265 21.39 -20.28 8.24
CA PRO A 265 22.43 -21.31 8.33
C PRO A 265 22.29 -22.30 9.49
N GLN A 266 21.59 -21.92 10.56
CA GLN A 266 21.43 -22.73 11.78
C GLN A 266 20.07 -23.44 11.87
N THR A 267 19.20 -23.29 10.87
CA THR A 267 17.87 -23.89 10.86
C THR A 267 17.93 -25.41 10.68
N GLN A 268 17.31 -26.17 11.59
CA GLN A 268 17.18 -27.65 11.52
C GLN A 268 15.82 -28.13 11.03
N GLU A 269 15.05 -27.26 10.38
CA GLU A 269 13.71 -27.60 9.84
C GLU A 269 13.78 -28.68 8.76
N ARG A 270 12.71 -29.48 8.68
CA ARG A 270 12.53 -30.46 7.61
C ARG A 270 11.68 -29.86 6.50
N PHE A 271 12.30 -29.62 5.35
CA PHE A 271 11.61 -29.10 4.18
C PHE A 271 10.93 -30.21 3.36
N PRO A 272 9.84 -29.89 2.65
CA PRO A 272 9.18 -30.83 1.75
C PRO A 272 10.14 -31.31 0.64
N ARG A 273 10.06 -32.59 0.25
CA ARG A 273 10.99 -33.18 -0.74
C ARG A 273 11.03 -32.48 -2.09
N ARG A 274 9.94 -31.79 -2.48
CA ARG A 274 9.84 -31.07 -3.75
C ARG A 274 10.34 -29.62 -3.68
N ALA A 275 10.65 -29.12 -2.48
CA ALA A 275 11.26 -27.81 -2.31
C ALA A 275 12.76 -27.88 -2.62
N ILE A 276 13.28 -26.86 -3.29
CA ILE A 276 14.70 -26.73 -3.62
C ILE A 276 15.33 -25.86 -2.53
N VAL A 277 16.10 -26.48 -1.64
CA VAL A 277 16.79 -25.77 -0.56
C VAL A 277 18.17 -25.31 -1.05
N LEU A 278 18.43 -24.01 -0.95
CA LEU A 278 19.67 -23.37 -1.35
C LEU A 278 20.25 -22.61 -0.16
N ASN A 279 21.55 -22.34 -0.19
CA ASN A 279 22.25 -21.55 0.81
C ASN A 279 22.78 -20.22 0.24
N ASP A 280 22.45 -19.91 -1.02
CA ASP A 280 23.00 -18.80 -1.76
C ASP A 280 22.04 -18.32 -2.84
N TRP A 281 21.80 -17.00 -2.85
CA TRP A 281 21.01 -16.28 -3.84
C TRP A 281 21.51 -16.47 -5.27
N SER A 282 22.82 -16.61 -5.49
CA SER A 282 23.40 -16.76 -6.84
C SER A 282 22.87 -17.98 -7.61
N ARG A 283 22.34 -18.98 -6.89
CA ARG A 283 21.85 -20.23 -7.46
C ARG A 283 20.37 -20.20 -7.78
N VAL A 284 19.61 -19.28 -7.19
CA VAL A 284 18.14 -19.23 -7.25
C VAL A 284 17.62 -19.25 -8.68
N ARG A 285 18.20 -18.42 -9.57
CA ARG A 285 17.74 -18.30 -10.96
C ARG A 285 17.81 -19.60 -11.77
N ARG A 286 18.68 -20.54 -11.40
CA ARG A 286 18.79 -21.84 -12.11
C ARG A 286 17.65 -22.80 -11.77
N HIS A 287 16.87 -22.47 -10.75
CA HIS A 287 15.83 -23.31 -10.17
C HIS A 287 14.44 -22.68 -10.28
N LEU A 288 14.31 -21.60 -11.05
CA LEU A 288 13.07 -20.88 -11.37
C LEU A 288 12.87 -20.84 -12.89
#